data_AF-A0AAD7W0L9-F1
#
_entry.id   AF-A0AAD7W0L9-F1
#
_cell.length_a   1.000
_cell.length_b   1.000
_cell.length_c   1.000
_cell.angle_alpha   90.00
_cell.angle_beta   90.00
_cell.angle_gamma   90.00
#
_symmetry.space_group_name_H-M   'P 1'
#
loop_
_entity.id
_entity.type
_entity.pdbx_description
1 polymer ?
#
loop_
_entity_poly.entity_id
_entity_poly.type
_entity_poly.pdbx_seq_one_letter_code
_entity_poly.pdbx_strand_id
1 'polypeptide(L)'
;MMRESSFREWFGEGGTKLQDPSAWLALTAANGHNIPYIGCTELDLTIGSVTLEKCGIVVVKDHCLPRIPGLLGMNVIRRCWKILFQDGEAQRGEHR
;
A
#
# COMPACT_ATOMS: atom_id res chain seq x y z
N MET A 1 1.31 -0.48 3.89
CA MET A 1 0.62 -0.90 5.13
C MET A 1 -0.19 0.25 5.68
N MET A 2 -1.27 -0.04 6.40
CA MET A 2 -2.20 0.93 6.96
C MET A 2 -2.42 0.65 8.45
N ARG A 3 -2.61 1.69 9.25
CA ARG A 3 -2.89 1.60 10.68
C ARG A 3 -4.32 1.09 10.91
N GLU A 4 -4.52 0.17 11.85
CA GLU A 4 -5.82 -0.42 12.23
C GLU A 4 -6.92 0.63 12.47
N SER A 5 -6.69 1.62 13.33
CA SER A 5 -7.66 2.69 13.60
C SER A 5 -8.01 3.52 12.36
N SER A 6 -7.01 3.89 11.55
CA SER A 6 -7.23 4.62 10.30
C SER A 6 -8.00 3.81 9.26
N PHE A 7 -7.75 2.49 9.17
CA PHE A 7 -8.54 1.60 8.33
C PHE A 7 -10.01 1.58 8.76
N ARG A 8 -10.27 1.42 10.06
CA ARG A 8 -11.65 1.43 10.58
C ARG A 8 -12.34 2.77 10.35
N GLU A 9 -11.64 3.88 10.52
CA GLU A 9 -12.18 5.22 10.29
C GLU A 9 -12.60 5.44 8.83
N TRP A 10 -11.78 5.02 7.88
CA TRP A 10 -12.01 5.30 6.46
C TRP A 10 -12.94 4.31 5.76
N PHE A 11 -12.92 3.04 6.17
CA PHE A 11 -13.70 1.98 5.52
C PHE A 11 -14.89 1.51 6.38
N GLY A 12 -14.97 1.93 7.63
CA GLY A 12 -16.02 1.49 8.57
C GLY A 12 -15.97 -0.02 8.86
N GLU A 13 -17.00 -0.53 9.53
CA GLU A 13 -17.13 -1.97 9.82
C GLU A 13 -17.51 -2.82 8.59
N GLY A 14 -17.97 -2.19 7.49
CA GLY A 14 -18.51 -2.87 6.31
C GLY A 14 -17.79 -2.64 4.97
N GLY A 15 -16.84 -1.71 4.88
CA GLY A 15 -16.35 -1.22 3.57
C GLY A 15 -15.27 -2.06 2.89
N THR A 16 -14.55 -2.92 3.62
CA THR A 16 -13.64 -3.91 2.99
C THR A 16 -13.34 -5.05 3.95
N LYS A 17 -13.63 -6.28 3.55
CA LYS A 17 -13.34 -7.46 4.37
C LYS A 17 -11.83 -7.73 4.35
N LEU A 18 -11.20 -7.66 5.52
CA LEU A 18 -9.82 -8.13 5.66
C LEU A 18 -9.74 -9.63 5.44
N GLN A 19 -8.82 -10.03 4.58
CA GLN A 19 -8.42 -11.41 4.41
C GLN A 19 -7.34 -11.74 5.45
N ASP A 20 -7.28 -12.99 5.88
CA ASP A 20 -6.20 -13.50 6.71
C ASP A 20 -5.06 -14.03 5.82
N PRO A 21 -3.90 -13.35 5.78
CA PRO A 21 -2.76 -13.79 4.98
C PRO A 21 -1.77 -14.66 5.77
N SER A 22 -2.09 -15.10 7.00
CA SER A 22 -1.16 -15.81 7.89
C SER A 22 -0.51 -17.06 7.29
N ALA A 23 -1.17 -17.71 6.32
CA ALA A 23 -0.63 -18.87 5.61
C ALA A 23 0.55 -18.54 4.68
N TRP A 24 0.72 -17.29 4.26
CA TRP A 24 1.70 -16.91 3.24
C TRP A 24 2.44 -15.58 3.50
N LEU A 25 2.06 -14.82 4.54
CA LEU A 25 2.66 -13.52 4.85
C LEU A 25 3.22 -13.49 6.28
N ALA A 26 4.52 -13.21 6.40
CA ALA A 26 5.14 -12.79 7.64
C ALA A 26 5.82 -11.43 7.42
N LEU A 27 5.60 -10.48 8.33
CA LEU A 27 6.23 -9.16 8.26
C LEU A 27 7.24 -9.01 9.40
N THR A 28 8.43 -8.56 9.04
CA THR A 28 9.54 -8.33 9.99
C THR A 28 10.06 -6.92 9.77
N ALA A 29 10.21 -6.17 10.86
CA ALA A 29 10.79 -4.84 10.84
C ALA A 29 12.32 -4.91 10.66
N ALA A 30 12.94 -3.77 10.35
CA ALA A 30 14.39 -3.68 10.17
C ALA A 30 15.18 -4.08 11.44
N ASN A 31 14.55 -4.03 12.62
CA ASN A 31 15.12 -4.48 13.88
C ASN A 31 14.92 -5.98 14.16
N GLY A 32 14.40 -6.75 13.20
CA GLY A 32 14.18 -8.19 13.33
C GLY A 32 12.92 -8.58 14.10
N HIS A 33 12.18 -7.64 14.69
CA HIS A 33 10.92 -7.94 15.37
C HIS A 33 9.77 -8.09 14.37
N ASN A 34 8.83 -8.97 14.71
CA ASN A 34 7.62 -9.17 13.91
C ASN A 34 6.74 -7.91 13.93
N ILE A 35 6.13 -7.61 12.78
CA ILE A 35 5.13 -6.56 12.65
C ILE A 35 3.75 -7.22 12.69
N PRO A 36 3.02 -7.15 13.81
CA PRO A 36 1.70 -7.75 13.91
C PRO A 36 0.69 -7.03 13.01
N TYR A 37 -0.10 -7.83 12.29
CA TYR A 37 -1.17 -7.36 11.42
C TYR A 37 -2.51 -8.02 11.75
N ILE A 38 -3.61 -7.38 11.34
CA ILE A 38 -4.98 -7.88 11.52
C ILE A 38 -5.57 -8.46 10.23
N GLY A 39 -4.89 -8.26 9.11
CA GLY A 39 -5.24 -8.85 7.82
C GLY A 39 -4.72 -8.01 6.67
N CYS A 40 -5.09 -8.40 5.45
CA CYS A 40 -4.81 -7.63 4.25
C CYS A 40 -6.08 -7.40 3.42
N THR A 41 -6.06 -6.36 2.61
CA THR A 41 -7.07 -6.09 1.60
C THR A 41 -6.40 -5.61 0.32
N GLU A 42 -7.11 -5.71 -0.79
CA GLU A 42 -6.73 -5.10 -2.05
C GLU A 42 -7.50 -3.80 -2.23
N LEU A 43 -6.81 -2.73 -2.59
CA LEU A 43 -7.40 -1.40 -2.82
C LEU A 43 -6.75 -0.73 -4.03
N ASP A 44 -7.50 0.12 -4.70
CA ASP A 44 -6.94 1.01 -5.72
C ASP A 44 -6.36 2.26 -5.03
N LEU A 45 -5.20 2.71 -5.51
CA LEU A 45 -4.50 3.88 -4.97
C LEU A 45 -4.38 4.97 -6.03
N THR A 46 -4.95 6.14 -5.78
CA THR A 46 -4.77 7.32 -6.63
C THR A 46 -3.71 8.24 -6.04
N ILE A 47 -2.66 8.53 -6.82
CA ILE A 47 -1.53 9.39 -6.45
C ILE A 47 -1.37 10.43 -7.56
N GLY A 48 -1.79 11.67 -7.30
CA GLY A 48 -1.87 12.71 -8.33
C GLY A 48 -2.86 12.29 -9.43
N SER A 49 -2.40 12.26 -10.69
CA SER A 49 -3.17 11.80 -11.85
C SER A 49 -3.05 10.29 -12.13
N VAL A 50 -2.24 9.56 -11.34
CA VAL A 50 -1.99 8.13 -11.57
C VAL A 50 -2.86 7.30 -10.63
N THR A 51 -3.60 6.35 -11.19
CA THR A 51 -4.32 5.33 -10.42
C THR A 51 -3.61 3.99 -10.57
N LEU A 52 -3.25 3.39 -9.44
CA LEU A 52 -2.69 2.06 -9.36
C LEU A 52 -3.76 1.09 -8.87
N GLU A 53 -4.21 0.23 -9.77
CA GLU A 53 -5.18 -0.79 -9.44
C GLU A 53 -4.55 -1.91 -8.61
N LYS A 54 -5.40 -2.54 -7.78
CA LYS A 54 -5.13 -3.81 -7.10
C LYS A 54 -3.89 -3.80 -6.22
N CYS A 55 -3.74 -2.77 -5.40
CA CYS A 55 -2.63 -2.67 -4.46
C CYS A 55 -2.94 -3.43 -3.18
N GLY A 56 -2.12 -4.43 -2.86
CA GLY A 56 -2.18 -5.12 -1.57
C GLY A 56 -1.80 -4.20 -0.42
N ILE A 57 -2.72 -4.03 0.53
CA ILE A 57 -2.57 -3.24 1.76
C ILE A 57 -2.66 -4.18 2.95
N VAL A 58 -1.58 -4.25 3.73
CA VAL A 58 -1.58 -4.92 5.03
C VAL A 58 -2.04 -3.95 6.10
N VAL A 59 -3.04 -4.32 6.89
CA VAL A 59 -3.52 -3.52 8.02
C VAL A 59 -2.84 -3.99 9.29
N VAL A 60 -2.03 -3.12 9.88
CA VAL A 60 -1.17 -3.41 11.03
C VAL A 60 -1.76 -2.87 12.33
N LYS A 61 -1.36 -3.43 13.46
CA LYS A 61 -1.75 -2.92 14.78
C LYS A 61 -1.31 -1.46 14.96
N ASP A 62 -2.09 -0.68 15.71
CA ASP A 62 -1.89 0.77 15.84
C ASP A 62 -0.45 1.17 16.25
N HIS A 63 0.14 0.41 17.17
CA HIS A 63 1.49 0.67 17.69
C HIS A 63 2.60 0.50 16.63
N CYS A 64 2.35 -0.21 15.53
CA CYS A 64 3.32 -0.35 14.44
C CYS A 64 3.48 0.95 13.63
N LEU A 65 2.47 1.81 13.62
CA LEU A 65 2.45 3.08 12.89
C LEU A 65 1.92 4.20 13.80
N PRO A 66 2.63 4.60 14.88
CA PRO A 66 2.05 5.43 15.93
C PRO A 66 1.71 6.85 15.49
N ARG A 67 2.32 7.37 14.42
CA ARG A 67 2.20 8.79 14.01
C ARG A 67 1.64 9.03 12.61
N ILE A 68 1.57 7.99 11.77
CA ILE A 68 1.08 8.10 10.38
C ILE A 68 -0.04 7.08 10.13
N PRO A 69 -1.03 7.41 9.28
CA PRO A 69 -2.15 6.51 9.00
C PRO A 69 -1.75 5.32 8.12
N GLY A 70 -0.63 5.43 7.39
CA GLY A 70 -0.13 4.38 6.53
C GLY A 70 1.28 4.66 6.04
N LEU A 71 1.91 3.62 5.51
CA LEU A 71 3.22 3.67 4.87
C LEU A 71 3.14 3.00 3.50
N LEU A 72 3.55 3.74 2.46
CA LEU A 72 3.69 3.21 1.11
C LEU A 72 4.99 2.42 0.99
N GLY A 73 4.87 1.17 0.54
CA GLY A 73 6.02 0.32 0.27
C GLY A 73 6.59 0.57 -1.12
N MET A 74 7.73 -0.05 -1.39
CA MET A 74 8.36 -0.03 -2.72
C MET A 74 7.48 -0.65 -3.80
N ASN A 75 6.52 -1.52 -3.45
CA ASN A 75 5.55 -2.09 -4.38
C ASN A 75 4.68 -1.03 -5.06
N VAL A 76 4.35 0.05 -4.34
CA VAL A 76 3.58 1.19 -4.87
C VAL A 76 4.53 2.22 -5.49
N ILE A 77 5.58 2.60 -4.76
CA ILE A 77 6.50 3.67 -5.19
C ILE A 77 7.14 3.36 -6.55
N ARG A 78 7.58 2.12 -6.78
CA ARG A 78 8.18 1.74 -8.08
C ARG A 78 7.20 1.83 -9.24
N ARG A 79 5.94 1.43 -9.03
CA ARG A 79 4.88 1.52 -10.05
C ARG A 79 4.58 2.97 -10.38
N CYS A 80 4.40 3.81 -9.37
CA CYS A 80 4.21 5.26 -9.56
C CYS A 80 5.38 5.89 -10.31
N TRP A 81 6.61 5.58 -9.92
CA TRP A 81 7.80 6.15 -10.54
C TRP A 81 7.88 5.82 -12.04
N LYS A 82 7.60 4.56 -12.40
CA LYS A 82 7.58 4.13 -13.80
C LYS A 82 6.56 4.91 -14.62
N ILE A 83 5.31 5.01 -14.13
CA ILE A 83 4.23 5.69 -14.86
C ILE A 83 4.50 7.19 -14.99
N LEU A 84 4.96 7.83 -13.90
CA LEU A 84 5.16 9.28 -13.88
C LEU A 84 6.38 9.74 -14.68
N PHE A 85 7.45 8.93 -14.74
CA PHE A 85 8.75 9.40 -15.22
C PHE A 85 9.42 8.53 -16.30
N GLN A 86 8.92 7.32 -16.57
CA GLN A 86 9.54 6.42 -17.56
C GLN A 86 8.66 6.19 -18.79
N ASP A 87 7.34 6.21 -18.64
CA ASP A 87 6.42 6.08 -19.77
C ASP A 87 6.33 7.38 -20.62
N GLY A 88 6.83 8.51 -20.11
CA GLY A 88 6.93 9.79 -20.83
C GLY A 88 8.11 9.89 -21.82
N GLU A 89 9.10 9.01 -21.73
CA GLU A 89 10.25 8.99 -22.65
C GLU A 89 9.95 8.24 -23.97
N ALA A 90 8.90 7.40 -24.00
CA ALA A 90 8.53 6.64 -25.18
C ALA A 90 7.79 7.47 -26.26
N GLN A 91 7.32 8.69 -25.95
CA GLN A 91 6.56 9.53 -26.87
C GLN A 91 7.33 10.76 -27.38
N ARG A 92 8.61 10.92 -27.02
CA ARG A 92 9.41 12.10 -27.39
C ARG A 92 10.44 11.85 -28.50
N GLY A 93 10.45 10.65 -29.09
CA GLY A 93 11.44 10.20 -30.08
C GLY A 93 11.00 10.23 -31.56
N GLU A 94 9.77 10.61 -31.88
CA GLU A 94 9.22 10.47 -33.26
C GLU A 94 8.94 11.81 -33.98
N HIS A 95 9.53 12.90 -33.51
CA HIS A 95 9.53 14.20 -34.21
C HIS A 95 10.93 14.81 -34.21
N ARG A 96 11.86 14.21 -34.96
CA ARG A 96 13.05 14.88 -35.51
C ARG A 96 13.42 14.31 -36.86
#